data_AF-A0A383AH05-F1
#
_entry.id   AF-A0A383AH05-F1
#
_cell.length_a   1.000
_cell.length_b   1.000
_cell.length_c   1.000
_cell.angle_alpha   90.00
_cell.angle_beta   90.00
_cell.angle_gamma   90.00
#
_symmetry.space_group_name_H-M   'P 1'
#
loop_
_entity.id
_entity.type
_entity.pdbx_description
1 polymer ?
#
loop_
_entity_poly.entity_id
_entity_poly.type
_entity_poly.pdbx_seq_one_letter_code
_entity_poly.pdbx_strand_id
1 'polypeptide(L)'
;ILGGIPANDLIKDFGFKLADLEAYFPVSPYAVEKTGVEVHYLGYYVKWHPQEVYYYAVENSEFMPNDHRTEGSYSKYSSIDDKLDWLHYHTTSIKFGIGRATYDAAQEIRNGDITRDEGIALVKRFDGEFPKQYVEDCCQYMGITLHQYHDAIEKFRSPHLWKRESGHWKLKKPIWS
;
A
#
# COMPACT_ATOMS: atom_id res chain seq x y z
N ILE A 1 -1.81 -8.01 -22.75
CA ILE A 1 -2.19 -6.60 -22.52
C ILE A 1 -1.22 -6.06 -21.49
N LEU A 2 -0.57 -4.93 -21.75
CA LEU A 2 0.39 -4.27 -20.86
C LEU A 2 -0.13 -2.87 -20.55
N GLY A 3 -0.30 -2.53 -19.28
CA GLY A 3 -0.84 -1.21 -18.88
C GLY A 3 -2.23 -0.89 -19.44
N GLY A 4 -3.05 -1.90 -19.75
CA GLY A 4 -4.37 -1.74 -20.38
C GLY A 4 -4.36 -1.65 -21.91
N ILE A 5 -3.19 -1.71 -22.56
CA ILE A 5 -3.05 -1.63 -24.03
C ILE A 5 -2.57 -2.99 -24.60
N PRO A 6 -3.11 -3.48 -25.72
CA PRO A 6 -2.56 -4.64 -26.41
C PRO A 6 -1.10 -4.41 -26.85
N ALA A 7 -0.24 -5.42 -26.70
CA ALA A 7 1.17 -5.27 -27.06
C ALA A 7 1.39 -4.96 -28.55
N ASN A 8 0.50 -5.46 -29.42
CA ASN A 8 0.53 -5.13 -30.85
C ASN A 8 0.31 -3.63 -31.10
N ASP A 9 -0.53 -2.98 -30.30
CA ASP A 9 -0.84 -1.56 -30.44
C ASP A 9 0.32 -0.73 -29.88
N LEU A 10 0.98 -1.19 -28.81
CA LEU A 10 2.23 -0.60 -28.33
C LEU A 10 3.33 -0.59 -29.40
N ILE A 11 3.46 -1.69 -30.15
CA ILE A 11 4.44 -1.80 -31.24
C ILE A 11 4.08 -0.88 -32.41
N LYS A 12 2.80 -0.86 -32.82
CA LYS A 12 2.33 -0.09 -33.98
C LYS A 12 2.27 1.41 -33.73
N ASP A 13 1.70 1.81 -32.60
CA ASP A 13 1.28 3.19 -32.37
C ASP A 13 2.33 3.99 -31.60
N PHE A 14 3.20 3.31 -30.86
CA PHE A 14 4.21 3.93 -30.00
C PHE A 14 5.66 3.55 -30.37
N GLY A 15 5.85 2.71 -31.38
CA GLY A 15 7.17 2.39 -31.93
C GLY A 15 8.02 1.46 -31.07
N PHE A 16 7.44 0.78 -30.08
CA PHE A 16 8.13 -0.25 -29.32
C PHE A 16 8.45 -1.47 -30.20
N LYS A 17 9.52 -2.20 -29.87
CA LYS A 17 9.84 -3.49 -30.48
C LYS A 17 9.35 -4.62 -29.58
N LEU A 18 9.16 -5.80 -30.16
CA LEU A 18 8.80 -6.98 -29.38
C LEU A 18 9.83 -7.30 -28.28
N ALA A 19 11.13 -7.10 -28.58
CA ALA A 19 12.21 -7.28 -27.63
C ALA A 19 12.11 -6.33 -26.42
N ASP A 20 11.59 -5.11 -26.61
CA ASP A 20 11.38 -4.16 -25.51
C ASP A 20 10.25 -4.62 -24.56
N LEU A 21 9.36 -5.49 -25.06
CA LEU A 21 8.20 -6.00 -24.33
C LEU A 21 8.42 -7.41 -23.74
N GLU A 22 9.53 -8.07 -24.08
CA GLU A 22 9.76 -9.48 -23.78
C GLU A 22 9.71 -9.80 -22.28
N ALA A 23 10.32 -8.94 -21.45
CA ALA A 23 10.36 -9.09 -19.99
C ALA A 23 8.97 -8.99 -19.32
N TYR A 24 7.98 -8.45 -20.02
CA TYR A 24 6.62 -8.28 -19.52
C TYR A 24 5.66 -9.39 -19.97
N PHE A 25 6.10 -10.26 -20.87
CA PHE A 25 5.31 -11.42 -21.25
C PHE A 25 5.52 -12.58 -20.29
N PRO A 26 4.48 -13.40 -20.07
CA PRO A 26 4.67 -14.66 -19.36
C PRO A 26 5.63 -15.54 -20.17
N VAL A 27 6.44 -16.32 -19.46
CA VAL A 27 7.26 -17.35 -20.07
C VAL A 27 6.39 -18.32 -20.89
N SER A 28 6.90 -18.77 -22.04
CA SER A 28 6.19 -19.75 -22.87
C SER A 28 5.93 -21.05 -22.08
N PRO A 29 4.68 -21.52 -21.94
CA PRO A 29 4.37 -22.77 -21.25
C PRO A 29 5.13 -23.97 -21.82
N TYR A 30 5.30 -24.03 -23.14
CA TYR A 30 6.06 -25.09 -23.82
C TYR A 30 7.56 -25.07 -23.49
N ALA A 31 8.12 -23.88 -23.26
CA ALA A 31 9.53 -23.75 -22.87
C ALA A 31 9.76 -24.23 -21.43
N VAL A 32 8.82 -23.94 -20.53
CA VAL A 32 8.80 -24.45 -19.15
C VAL A 32 8.68 -25.97 -19.16
N GLU A 33 7.73 -26.52 -19.92
CA GLU A 33 7.52 -27.97 -20.04
C GLU A 33 8.76 -28.69 -20.60
N LYS A 34 9.34 -28.19 -21.70
CA LYS A 34 10.51 -28.79 -22.35
C LYS A 34 11.73 -28.89 -21.42
N THR A 35 11.88 -27.93 -20.51
CA THR A 35 13.01 -27.87 -19.58
C THR A 35 12.71 -28.56 -18.25
N GLY A 36 11.47 -29.01 -18.03
CA GLY A 36 11.03 -29.59 -16.77
C GLY A 36 11.06 -28.60 -15.61
N VAL A 37 10.92 -27.30 -15.88
CA VAL A 37 10.93 -26.27 -14.84
C VAL A 37 9.63 -26.33 -14.04
N GLU A 38 9.75 -26.40 -12.72
CA GLU A 38 8.61 -26.33 -11.81
C GLU A 38 8.57 -24.98 -11.09
N VAL A 39 7.36 -24.41 -10.98
CA VAL A 39 7.13 -23.15 -10.27
C VAL A 39 6.47 -23.46 -8.94
N HIS A 40 7.17 -23.14 -7.85
CA HIS A 40 6.72 -23.36 -6.48
C HIS A 40 6.49 -22.01 -5.80
N TYR A 41 5.33 -21.84 -5.16
CA TYR A 41 5.06 -20.66 -4.34
C TYR A 41 5.61 -20.87 -2.93
N LEU A 42 6.56 -20.04 -2.52
CA LEU A 42 7.20 -20.14 -1.19
C LEU A 42 6.16 -20.16 -0.05
N GLY A 43 5.05 -19.42 -0.20
CA GLY A 43 3.96 -19.36 0.77
C GLY A 43 3.25 -20.69 1.04
N TYR A 44 3.46 -21.73 0.23
CA TYR A 44 2.97 -23.08 0.51
C TYR A 44 3.84 -23.85 1.51
N TYR A 45 5.09 -23.43 1.67
CA TYR A 45 6.08 -24.08 2.54
C TYR A 45 6.36 -23.27 3.80
N VAL A 46 6.29 -21.95 3.69
CA VAL A 46 6.59 -21.01 4.76
C VAL A 46 5.40 -20.09 5.00
N LYS A 47 4.91 -20.06 6.24
CA LYS A 47 3.85 -19.14 6.63
C LYS A 47 4.37 -17.70 6.53
N TRP A 48 3.63 -16.84 5.84
CA TRP A 48 3.95 -15.41 5.79
C TRP A 48 3.53 -14.71 7.08
N HIS A 49 4.51 -14.28 7.87
CA HIS A 49 4.30 -13.56 9.14
C HIS A 49 5.21 -12.31 9.20
N PRO A 50 4.71 -11.10 8.88
CA PRO A 50 5.55 -9.92 8.75
C PRO A 50 6.39 -9.60 10.00
N GLN A 51 5.82 -9.74 11.19
CA GLN A 51 6.52 -9.45 12.43
C GLN A 51 7.70 -10.41 12.67
N GLU A 52 7.55 -11.71 12.41
CA GLU A 52 8.66 -12.68 12.47
C GLU A 52 9.73 -12.38 11.43
N VAL A 53 9.34 -12.03 10.20
CA VAL A 53 10.27 -11.64 9.13
C VAL A 53 11.05 -10.38 9.51
N TYR A 54 10.37 -9.41 10.12
CA TYR A 54 11.02 -8.19 10.64
C TYR A 54 12.05 -8.52 11.72
N TYR A 55 11.70 -9.34 12.72
CA TYR A 55 12.66 -9.73 13.77
C TYR A 55 13.84 -10.51 13.21
N TYR A 56 13.58 -11.45 12.30
CA TYR A 56 14.64 -12.20 11.62
C TYR A 56 15.58 -11.27 10.85
N ALA A 57 15.05 -10.28 10.12
CA ALA A 57 15.85 -9.31 9.38
C ALA A 57 16.71 -8.46 10.32
N VAL A 58 16.16 -7.97 11.45
CA VAL A 58 16.93 -7.21 12.44
C VAL A 58 18.04 -8.04 13.07
N GLU A 59 17.79 -9.32 13.36
CA GLU A 59 18.76 -10.20 14.01
C GLU A 59 19.87 -10.68 13.05
N ASN A 60 19.55 -10.91 11.78
CA ASN A 60 20.43 -11.58 10.83
C ASN A 60 20.98 -10.67 9.72
N SER A 61 20.71 -9.36 9.79
CA SER A 61 21.20 -8.39 8.81
C SER A 61 21.44 -7.02 9.43
N GLU A 62 21.79 -6.03 8.62
CA GLU A 62 21.93 -4.63 9.03
C GLU A 62 20.62 -3.83 8.85
N PHE A 63 19.47 -4.50 8.81
CA PHE A 63 18.17 -3.84 8.67
C PHE A 63 17.88 -2.94 9.88
N MET A 64 17.61 -1.67 9.62
CA MET A 64 17.24 -0.68 10.62
C MET A 64 15.79 -0.24 10.41
N PRO A 65 14.88 -0.47 11.39
CA PRO A 65 13.54 0.12 11.34
C PRO A 65 13.63 1.65 11.51
N ASN A 66 12.56 2.35 11.17
CA ASN A 66 12.47 3.79 11.43
C ASN A 66 12.54 4.11 12.94
N ASP A 67 13.14 5.26 13.27
CA ASP A 67 13.22 5.77 14.65
C ASP A 67 11.83 6.02 15.25
N HIS A 68 10.90 6.47 14.42
CA HIS A 68 9.50 6.72 14.75
C HIS A 68 8.56 5.88 13.89
N ARG A 69 7.31 5.77 14.33
CA ARG A 69 6.26 5.09 13.55
C ARG A 69 5.97 5.84 12.27
N THR A 70 5.54 5.13 11.24
CA THR A 70 5.04 5.73 10.00
C THR A 70 3.66 6.37 10.24
N GLU A 71 3.44 7.58 9.72
CA GLU A 71 2.13 8.24 9.78
C GLU A 71 1.07 7.35 9.09
N GLY A 72 -0.09 7.20 9.73
CA GLY A 72 -1.13 6.28 9.28
C GLY A 72 -0.98 4.86 9.83
N SER A 73 0.13 4.53 10.49
CA SER A 73 0.40 3.23 11.10
C SER A 73 1.02 3.35 12.50
N TYR A 74 1.05 2.22 13.19
CA TYR A 74 1.78 2.01 14.44
C TYR A 74 3.11 1.26 14.23
N SER A 75 3.35 0.75 13.02
CA SER A 75 4.58 0.06 12.62
C SER A 75 5.73 1.04 12.29
N LYS A 76 6.94 0.49 12.31
CA LYS A 76 8.21 1.18 12.01
C LYS A 76 9.03 0.50 10.90
N TYR A 77 8.59 -0.64 10.39
CA TYR A 77 9.43 -1.51 9.54
C TYR A 77 8.84 -1.76 8.16
N SER A 78 7.53 -1.59 7.97
CA SER A 78 6.89 -1.82 6.69
C SER A 78 7.08 -0.59 5.79
N SER A 79 7.41 -0.83 4.51
CA SER A 79 7.41 0.16 3.43
C SER A 79 7.91 1.54 3.86
N ILE A 80 9.19 1.57 4.28
CA ILE A 80 9.86 2.76 4.81
C ILE A 80 10.84 3.38 3.80
N ASP A 81 10.98 2.75 2.63
CA ASP A 81 11.92 3.07 1.57
C ASP A 81 11.32 3.91 0.43
N ASP A 82 9.99 4.09 0.40
CA ASP A 82 9.29 4.94 -0.58
C ASP A 82 8.53 6.09 0.10
N LYS A 83 8.79 7.32 -0.34
CA LYS A 83 8.09 8.53 0.13
C LYS A 83 6.62 8.57 -0.28
N LEU A 84 6.26 7.95 -1.42
CA LEU A 84 4.89 7.95 -1.93
C LEU A 84 3.93 7.15 -1.06
N ASP A 85 4.43 6.21 -0.25
CA ASP A 85 3.61 5.37 0.61
C ASP A 85 2.79 6.17 1.63
N TRP A 86 3.37 7.25 2.16
CA TRP A 86 2.69 8.18 3.07
C TRP A 86 1.45 8.78 2.41
N LEU A 87 1.58 9.19 1.14
CA LEU A 87 0.48 9.73 0.35
C LEU A 87 -0.52 8.63 -0.04
N HIS A 88 -0.03 7.44 -0.42
CA HIS A 88 -0.83 6.30 -0.83
C HIS A 88 -1.84 5.90 0.25
N TYR A 89 -1.39 5.69 1.48
CA TYR A 89 -2.28 5.25 2.55
C TYR A 89 -3.20 6.35 3.06
N HIS A 90 -2.74 7.61 3.08
CA HIS A 90 -3.63 8.72 3.42
C HIS A 90 -4.75 8.88 2.38
N THR A 91 -4.45 8.85 1.09
CA THR A 91 -5.47 8.94 0.03
C THR A 91 -6.37 7.70 -0.02
N THR A 92 -5.84 6.51 0.30
CA THR A 92 -6.63 5.29 0.50
C THR A 92 -7.66 5.47 1.61
N SER A 93 -7.25 6.04 2.76
CA SER A 93 -8.17 6.34 3.86
C SER A 93 -9.29 7.27 3.41
N ILE A 94 -8.98 8.35 2.70
CA ILE A 94 -9.98 9.31 2.17
C ILE A 94 -10.97 8.62 1.23
N LYS A 95 -10.48 7.79 0.32
CA LYS A 95 -11.28 7.16 -0.72
C LYS A 95 -12.17 6.03 -0.18
N PHE A 96 -11.65 5.21 0.72
CA PHE A 96 -12.28 3.96 1.14
C PHE A 96 -12.70 3.90 2.62
N GLY A 97 -12.28 4.88 3.42
CA GLY A 97 -12.57 4.91 4.86
C GLY A 97 -11.72 3.94 5.69
N ILE A 98 -10.70 3.33 5.08
CA ILE A 98 -9.72 2.45 5.72
C ILE A 98 -8.32 2.86 5.27
N GLY A 99 -7.36 2.83 6.20
CA GLY A 99 -5.98 3.24 5.97
C GLY A 99 -4.99 2.12 6.24
N ARG A 100 -3.74 2.52 6.44
CA ARG A 100 -2.62 1.60 6.68
C ARG A 100 -2.78 0.80 7.97
N ALA A 101 -3.16 1.45 9.07
CA ALA A 101 -3.36 0.77 10.35
C ALA A 101 -4.46 -0.29 10.27
N THR A 102 -5.50 -0.09 9.44
CA THR A 102 -6.49 -1.16 9.17
C THR A 102 -5.84 -2.39 8.51
N TYR A 103 -4.95 -2.21 7.53
CA TYR A 103 -4.29 -3.33 6.87
C TYR A 103 -3.33 -4.07 7.82
N ASP A 104 -2.51 -3.31 8.55
CA ASP A 104 -1.56 -3.85 9.53
C ASP A 104 -2.31 -4.63 10.62
N ALA A 105 -3.33 -4.02 11.25
CA ALA A 105 -4.08 -4.64 12.34
C ALA A 105 -4.87 -5.86 11.86
N ALA A 106 -5.47 -5.81 10.67
CA ALA A 106 -6.18 -6.97 10.13
C ALA A 106 -5.26 -8.17 9.89
N GLN A 107 -4.00 -7.93 9.52
CA GLN A 107 -3.03 -9.01 9.35
C GLN A 107 -2.57 -9.57 10.70
N GLU A 108 -2.23 -8.71 11.65
CA GLU A 108 -1.81 -9.10 13.00
C GLU A 108 -2.91 -9.87 13.76
N ILE A 109 -4.19 -9.47 13.61
CA ILE A 109 -5.32 -10.22 14.17
C ILE A 109 -5.40 -11.64 13.56
N ARG A 110 -5.21 -11.78 12.24
CA ARG A 110 -5.24 -13.10 11.58
C ARG A 110 -4.07 -13.99 11.99
N ASN A 111 -2.94 -13.38 12.32
CA ASN A 111 -1.76 -14.09 12.80
C ASN A 111 -1.85 -14.48 14.28
N GLY A 112 -2.68 -13.77 15.06
CA GLY A 112 -2.84 -13.96 16.50
C GLY A 112 -1.95 -13.07 17.35
N ASP A 113 -1.33 -12.04 16.75
CA ASP A 113 -0.40 -11.12 17.41
C ASP A 113 -1.13 -10.12 18.30
N ILE A 114 -2.33 -9.70 17.87
CA ILE A 114 -3.20 -8.78 18.61
C ILE A 114 -4.65 -9.28 18.59
N THR A 115 -5.41 -8.85 19.58
CA THR A 115 -6.85 -9.05 19.65
C THR A 115 -7.59 -8.09 18.72
N ARG A 116 -8.86 -8.41 18.46
CA ARG A 116 -9.74 -7.53 17.70
C ARG A 116 -9.91 -6.15 18.36
N ASP A 117 -10.01 -6.11 19.68
CA ASP A 117 -10.24 -4.87 20.42
C ASP A 117 -9.01 -3.96 20.38
N GLU A 118 -7.80 -4.54 20.48
CA GLU A 118 -6.55 -3.82 20.27
C GLU A 118 -6.46 -3.28 18.84
N GLY A 119 -6.80 -4.09 17.83
CA GLY A 119 -6.85 -3.65 16.44
C GLY A 119 -7.81 -2.49 16.23
N ILE A 120 -9.03 -2.54 16.77
CA ILE A 120 -10.00 -1.43 16.69
C ILE A 120 -9.43 -0.14 17.31
N ALA A 121 -8.75 -0.25 18.46
CA ALA A 121 -8.12 0.89 19.12
C ALA A 121 -6.98 1.50 18.27
N LEU A 122 -6.16 0.67 17.63
CA LEU A 122 -5.07 1.09 16.74
C LEU A 122 -5.63 1.79 15.49
N VAL A 123 -6.61 1.18 14.83
CA VAL A 123 -7.28 1.77 13.65
C VAL A 123 -7.86 3.13 14.01
N LYS A 124 -8.63 3.22 15.10
CA LYS A 124 -9.24 4.49 15.53
C LYS A 124 -8.21 5.59 15.78
N ARG A 125 -7.02 5.22 16.23
CA ARG A 125 -5.95 6.16 16.59
C ARG A 125 -5.14 6.63 15.39
N PHE A 126 -4.86 5.74 14.44
CA PHE A 126 -3.84 5.99 13.42
C PHE A 126 -4.38 6.10 11.98
N ASP A 127 -5.52 5.49 11.65
CA ASP A 127 -6.04 5.59 10.28
C ASP A 127 -6.41 7.03 9.91
N GLY A 128 -6.00 7.44 8.71
CA GLY A 128 -6.29 8.78 8.19
C GLY A 128 -5.45 9.91 8.80
N GLU A 129 -4.39 9.58 9.55
CA GLU A 129 -3.37 10.55 9.90
C GLU A 129 -2.79 11.23 8.66
N PHE A 130 -2.61 12.55 8.77
CA PHE A 130 -2.10 13.35 7.67
C PHE A 130 -0.59 13.11 7.47
N PRO A 131 -0.10 12.90 6.23
CA PRO A 131 1.27 12.52 5.95
C PRO A 131 2.22 13.73 5.93
N LYS A 132 2.49 14.34 7.09
CA LYS A 132 3.29 15.57 7.17
C LYS A 132 4.71 15.39 6.65
N GLN A 133 5.30 14.20 6.84
CA GLN A 133 6.73 13.99 6.58
C GLN A 133 7.11 14.19 5.12
N TYR A 134 6.29 13.70 4.17
CA TYR A 134 6.65 13.65 2.75
C TYR A 134 5.59 14.24 1.80
N VAL A 135 4.53 14.86 2.31
CA VAL A 135 3.49 15.43 1.43
C VAL A 135 4.04 16.50 0.49
N GLU A 136 4.99 17.33 0.93
CA GLU A 136 5.60 18.38 0.11
C GLU A 136 6.45 17.79 -1.02
N ASP A 137 7.29 16.79 -0.71
CA ASP A 137 8.07 16.04 -1.70
C ASP A 137 7.16 15.43 -2.78
N CYS A 138 6.05 14.82 -2.35
CA CYS A 138 5.09 14.21 -3.28
C CYS A 138 4.39 15.27 -4.14
N CYS A 139 3.99 16.40 -3.55
CA CYS A 139 3.39 17.52 -4.29
C CYS A 139 4.36 18.09 -5.32
N GLN A 140 5.63 18.26 -4.96
CA GLN A 140 6.69 18.70 -5.87
C GLN A 140 6.87 17.71 -7.02
N TYR A 141 6.94 16.41 -6.73
CA TYR A 141 7.05 15.36 -7.74
C TYR A 141 5.89 15.39 -8.75
N MET A 142 4.66 15.61 -8.26
CA MET A 142 3.46 15.71 -9.10
C MET A 142 3.28 17.08 -9.77
N GLY A 143 4.09 18.09 -9.44
CA GLY A 143 3.96 19.45 -9.96
C GLY A 143 2.71 20.18 -9.46
N ILE A 144 2.23 19.88 -8.25
CA ILE A 144 1.07 20.54 -7.62
C ILE A 144 1.46 21.25 -6.32
N THR A 145 0.66 22.23 -5.93
CA THR A 145 0.77 22.86 -4.61
C THR A 145 0.06 22.03 -3.54
N LEU A 146 0.47 22.19 -2.29
CA LEU A 146 -0.21 21.58 -1.15
C LEU A 146 -1.69 21.99 -1.06
N HIS A 147 -2.03 23.22 -1.46
CA HIS A 147 -3.41 23.69 -1.55
C HIS A 147 -4.22 22.91 -2.59
N GLN A 148 -3.69 22.73 -3.80
CA GLN A 148 -4.34 21.91 -4.84
C GLN A 148 -4.52 20.47 -4.39
N TYR A 149 -3.56 19.92 -3.65
CA TYR A 149 -3.70 18.61 -3.04
C TYR A 149 -4.89 18.55 -2.07
N HIS A 150 -5.00 19.52 -1.14
CA HIS A 150 -6.14 19.62 -0.21
C HIS A 150 -7.49 19.74 -0.94
N ASP A 151 -7.55 20.57 -1.98
CA ASP A 151 -8.76 20.72 -2.80
C ASP A 151 -9.13 19.44 -3.55
N ALA A 152 -8.13 18.66 -4.00
CA ALA A 152 -8.34 17.40 -4.67
C ALA A 152 -8.92 16.36 -3.71
N ILE A 153 -8.30 16.13 -2.56
CA ILE A 153 -8.72 15.09 -1.60
C ILE A 153 -10.14 15.33 -1.06
N GLU A 154 -10.57 16.59 -0.91
CA GLU A 154 -11.92 16.92 -0.44
C GLU A 154 -12.99 16.34 -1.37
N LYS A 155 -12.73 16.32 -2.69
CA LYS A 155 -13.65 15.81 -3.71
C LYS A 155 -13.76 14.29 -3.71
N PHE A 156 -12.78 13.58 -3.14
CA PHE A 156 -12.75 12.12 -3.11
C PHE A 156 -13.40 11.52 -1.86
N ARG A 157 -13.88 12.34 -0.93
CA ARG A 157 -14.65 11.87 0.22
C ARG A 157 -16.07 11.52 -0.21
N SER A 158 -16.31 10.23 -0.42
CA SER A 158 -17.64 9.78 -0.83
C SER A 158 -18.69 10.03 0.27
N PRO A 159 -19.86 10.64 -0.05
CA PRO A 159 -20.91 10.93 0.94
C PRO A 159 -21.49 9.70 1.64
N HIS A 160 -21.33 8.49 1.10
CA HIS A 160 -21.81 7.28 1.77
C HIS A 160 -20.88 6.82 2.91
N LEU A 161 -19.60 7.21 2.88
CA LEU A 161 -18.62 6.90 3.92
C LEU A 161 -18.46 8.04 4.91
N TRP A 162 -18.44 9.27 4.40
CA TRP A 162 -18.04 10.45 5.16
C TRP A 162 -19.21 11.37 5.49
N LYS A 163 -19.16 11.95 6.69
CA LYS A 163 -19.99 13.07 7.12
C LYS A 163 -19.11 14.16 7.71
N ARG A 164 -19.45 15.42 7.46
CA ARG A 164 -18.76 16.57 8.05
C ARG A 164 -19.55 17.03 9.26
N GLU A 165 -18.95 16.94 10.44
CA GLU A 165 -19.53 17.34 11.73
C GLU A 165 -18.59 18.33 12.42
N SER A 166 -19.12 19.50 12.80
CA SER A 166 -18.35 20.55 13.49
C SER A 166 -17.03 20.91 12.79
N GLY A 167 -17.04 20.95 11.45
CA GLY A 167 -15.86 21.26 10.65
C GLY A 167 -14.93 20.07 10.37
N HIS A 168 -15.11 18.92 11.01
CA HIS A 168 -14.27 17.73 10.86
C HIS A 168 -14.96 16.62 10.08
N TRP A 169 -14.19 15.89 9.28
CA TRP A 169 -14.66 14.68 8.61
C TRP A 169 -14.67 13.49 9.56
N LYS A 170 -15.77 12.75 9.58
CA LYS A 170 -15.93 11.50 10.33
C LYS A 170 -16.55 10.43 9.46
N LEU A 171 -16.19 9.18 9.73
CA LEU A 171 -16.87 8.04 9.14
C LEU A 171 -18.31 7.96 9.66
N LYS A 172 -19.24 7.60 8.77
CA LYS A 172 -20.64 7.37 9.12
C LYS A 172 -20.84 6.09 9.92
N LYS A 173 -20.05 5.06 9.64
CA LYS A 173 -20.10 3.73 10.26
C LYS A 173 -18.69 3.24 10.60
N PRO A 174 -18.02 3.83 11.60
CA PRO A 174 -16.71 3.35 11.99
C PRO A 174 -16.82 2.02 12.75
N ILE A 175 -15.74 1.23 12.74
CA ILE A 175 -15.69 -0.07 13.42
C ILE A 175 -15.62 0.02 14.95
N TRP A 176 -15.41 1.23 15.50
CA TRP A 176 -15.31 1.51 16.93
C TRP A 176 -16.58 2.15 17.52
N SER A 177 -17.67 2.19 16.74
CA SER A 177 -18.98 2.68 17.19
C SER A 177 -19.83 1.57 17.78
#